data_AF-A0A9P7GNR0-F1
#
_entry.id   AF-A0A9P7GNR0-F1
#
_cell.length_a   1.000
_cell.length_b   1.000
_cell.length_c   1.000
_cell.angle_alpha   90.00
_cell.angle_beta   90.00
_cell.angle_gamma   90.00
#
_symmetry.space_group_name_H-M   'P 1'
#
loop_
_entity.id
_entity.type
_entity.pdbx_description
1 polymer ?
#
loop_
_entity_poly.entity_id
_entity_poly.type
_entity_poly.pdbx_seq_one_letter_code
_entity_poly.pdbx_strand_id
1 'polypeptide(L)'
;MITTNPADVSNKSFDFVVVGGGTAGLALAARLSEDSSVNVAVIEAGEREFGDPKISVPAQFGATIGDSKYDWGFSTLKQKYSNDKEFLWSRGKGLGGSSNMNFYAWIKPPAFDMDSFEKLGNPGWNWEEFSRYSKKSERFHIPDKEVTDLFPHTYNTAGRGTSGPIQTTIPPHVHTIDTLIQKTLWNLGIKKLEDSYEGDINGPWIASSNLDPKTWSRSDSATAYLLPAQGRSNLTVLTNALVSRVLFADSNADGEDLTATGVEFIHGGHSYTVNAHKEVILSAGSIKDPQILEISGIGRRDVLSRIGVETRVDLPGVGENLQDHPFFGISYELNPVSKHRTLDLLRDPEIAKEELAL
;
A
#
# COMPACT_ATOMS: atom_id res chain seq x y z
N MET A 1 -3.93 -15.61 14.49
CA MET A 1 -4.52 -14.86 15.62
C MET A 1 -4.32 -13.36 15.42
N ILE A 2 -5.37 -12.54 15.58
CA ILE A 2 -5.26 -11.07 15.68
C ILE A 2 -5.58 -10.69 17.13
N THR A 3 -4.71 -9.92 17.77
CA THR A 3 -4.80 -9.60 19.21
C THR A 3 -4.46 -8.14 19.50
N THR A 4 -4.94 -7.66 20.65
CA THR A 4 -4.58 -6.38 21.29
C THR A 4 -3.89 -6.60 22.64
N ASN A 5 -3.60 -7.85 23.00
CA ASN A 5 -2.90 -8.17 24.24
C ASN A 5 -1.40 -8.29 23.97
N PRO A 6 -0.56 -7.37 24.49
CA PRO A 6 0.88 -7.42 24.25
C PRO A 6 1.53 -8.69 24.81
N ALA A 7 0.94 -9.35 25.82
CA ALA A 7 1.45 -10.61 26.36
C ALA A 7 1.44 -11.77 25.34
N ASP A 8 0.69 -11.64 24.24
CA ASP A 8 0.67 -12.65 23.18
C ASP A 8 1.95 -12.66 22.34
N VAL A 9 2.75 -11.59 22.37
CA VAL A 9 4.02 -11.47 21.63
C VAL A 9 5.20 -11.04 22.49
N SER A 10 4.96 -10.34 23.61
CA SER A 10 6.01 -9.77 24.45
C SER A 10 6.92 -10.86 25.02
N ASN A 11 8.23 -10.65 24.89
CA ASN A 11 9.31 -11.57 25.28
C ASN A 11 9.21 -12.97 24.64
N LYS A 12 8.38 -13.12 23.60
CA LYS A 12 8.33 -14.35 22.79
C LYS A 12 9.28 -14.23 21.60
N SER A 13 9.60 -15.38 21.02
CA SER A 13 10.43 -15.49 19.83
C SER A 13 9.59 -16.02 18.67
N PHE A 14 9.75 -15.40 17.51
CA PHE A 14 9.14 -15.79 16.23
C PHE A 14 10.26 -16.02 15.21
N ASP A 15 10.02 -16.81 14.17
CA ASP A 15 10.99 -16.90 13.08
C ASP A 15 11.15 -15.55 12.39
N PHE A 16 10.03 -14.89 12.11
CA PHE A 16 10.00 -13.58 11.47
C PHE A 16 9.15 -12.59 12.27
N VAL A 17 9.68 -11.39 12.45
CA VAL A 17 8.92 -10.24 12.97
C VAL A 17 8.78 -9.22 11.86
N VAL A 18 7.55 -9.01 11.39
CA VAL A 18 7.19 -8.03 10.37
C VAL A 18 6.70 -6.75 11.06
N VAL A 19 7.36 -5.64 10.79
CA VAL A 19 7.04 -4.33 11.36
C VAL A 19 6.11 -3.60 10.40
N GLY A 20 4.86 -3.41 10.80
CA GLY A 20 3.82 -2.80 9.97
C GLY A 20 2.93 -3.84 9.28
N GLY A 21 1.64 -3.82 9.63
CA GLY A 21 0.59 -4.60 8.98
C GLY A 21 0.00 -3.88 7.76
N GLY A 22 0.86 -3.24 6.96
CA GLY A 22 0.46 -2.48 5.77
C GLY A 22 0.34 -3.32 4.50
N THR A 23 0.36 -2.63 3.35
CA THR A 23 0.16 -3.24 2.02
C THR A 23 1.16 -4.37 1.74
N ALA A 24 2.45 -4.14 1.99
CA ALA A 24 3.51 -5.13 1.80
C ALA A 24 3.62 -6.11 2.98
N GLY A 25 3.55 -5.61 4.22
CA GLY A 25 3.77 -6.41 5.42
C GLY A 25 2.77 -7.57 5.57
N LEU A 26 1.48 -7.33 5.31
CA LEU A 26 0.47 -8.41 5.37
C LEU A 26 0.61 -9.40 4.22
N ALA A 27 0.99 -8.94 3.02
CA ALA A 27 1.25 -9.83 1.90
C ALA A 27 2.41 -10.79 2.22
N LEU A 28 3.50 -10.25 2.78
CA LEU A 28 4.66 -11.03 3.19
C LEU A 28 4.34 -12.00 4.33
N ALA A 29 3.71 -11.52 5.40
CA ALA A 29 3.36 -12.35 6.55
C ALA A 29 2.41 -13.50 6.18
N ALA A 30 1.45 -13.23 5.28
CA ALA A 30 0.57 -14.26 4.75
C ALA A 30 1.33 -15.30 3.91
N ARG A 31 2.37 -14.93 3.16
CA ARG A 31 3.18 -15.91 2.41
C ARG A 31 4.12 -16.70 3.31
N LEU A 32 4.82 -16.05 4.25
CA LEU A 32 5.70 -16.73 5.20
C LEU A 32 4.94 -17.77 6.03
N SER A 33 3.73 -17.44 6.48
CA SER A 33 2.88 -18.35 7.26
C SER A 33 2.20 -19.47 6.47
N GLU A 34 2.37 -19.55 5.14
CA GLU A 34 1.89 -20.71 4.36
C GLU A 34 2.63 -21.99 4.78
N ASP A 35 3.88 -21.88 5.21
CA ASP A 35 4.61 -22.97 5.87
C ASP A 35 4.26 -23.01 7.36
N SER A 36 3.57 -24.07 7.79
CA SER A 36 3.15 -24.24 9.19
C SER A 36 4.30 -24.38 10.19
N SER A 37 5.53 -24.63 9.71
CA SER A 37 6.74 -24.68 10.55
C SER A 37 7.32 -23.29 10.87
N VAL A 38 6.87 -22.26 10.16
CA VAL A 38 7.36 -20.88 10.29
C VAL A 38 6.39 -20.05 11.13
N ASN A 39 6.88 -19.50 12.25
CA ASN A 39 6.10 -18.63 13.12
C ASN A 39 6.35 -17.15 12.79
N VAL A 40 5.29 -16.40 12.53
CA VAL A 40 5.35 -15.00 12.11
C VAL A 40 4.60 -14.12 13.10
N ALA A 41 5.24 -13.03 13.54
CA ALA A 41 4.58 -11.94 14.23
C ALA A 41 4.48 -10.71 13.32
N VAL A 42 3.32 -10.06 13.28
CA VAL A 42 3.14 -8.73 12.68
C VAL A 42 2.82 -7.75 13.80
N ILE A 43 3.55 -6.63 13.84
CA ILE A 43 3.33 -5.54 14.81
C ILE A 43 2.79 -4.32 14.07
N GLU A 44 1.52 -3.98 14.27
CA GLU A 44 0.81 -2.88 13.61
C GLU A 44 0.39 -1.80 14.61
N ALA A 45 0.66 -0.54 14.27
CA ALA A 45 0.40 0.60 15.15
C ALA A 45 -1.07 1.04 15.20
N GLY A 46 -1.83 0.81 14.13
CA GLY A 46 -3.26 1.12 14.08
C GLY A 46 -4.17 -0.05 14.46
N GLU A 47 -5.46 0.20 14.23
CA GLU A 47 -6.54 -0.71 14.59
C GLU A 47 -6.88 -1.71 13.47
N ARG A 48 -7.81 -2.62 13.80
CA ARG A 48 -8.43 -3.57 12.89
C ARG A 48 -9.79 -3.03 12.44
N GLU A 49 -9.86 -2.49 11.23
CA GLU A 49 -11.06 -1.82 10.69
C GLU A 49 -11.84 -2.66 9.66
N PHE A 50 -12.01 -3.97 9.91
CA PHE A 50 -12.74 -4.82 8.95
C PHE A 50 -14.21 -4.41 8.85
N GLY A 51 -14.67 -4.20 7.62
CA GLY A 51 -16.06 -3.87 7.34
C GLY A 51 -16.45 -2.43 7.65
N ASP A 52 -15.50 -1.56 8.04
CA ASP A 52 -15.78 -0.13 8.19
C ASP A 52 -16.19 0.47 6.84
N PRO A 53 -17.40 1.04 6.71
CA PRO A 53 -17.88 1.61 5.45
C PRO A 53 -16.96 2.69 4.88
N LYS A 54 -16.26 3.48 5.71
CA LYS A 54 -15.30 4.50 5.24
C LYS A 54 -14.12 3.92 4.47
N ILE A 55 -13.85 2.63 4.65
CA ILE A 55 -12.80 1.88 3.95
C ILE A 55 -13.39 1.02 2.84
N SER A 56 -14.44 0.26 3.15
CA SER A 56 -14.96 -0.79 2.27
C SER A 56 -15.80 -0.24 1.11
N VAL A 57 -16.56 0.84 1.31
CA VAL A 57 -17.51 1.38 0.32
C VAL A 57 -16.79 2.35 -0.64
N PRO A 58 -16.76 2.09 -1.96
CA PRO A 58 -16.03 2.92 -2.92
C PRO A 58 -16.46 4.38 -2.96
N ALA A 59 -17.75 4.68 -2.76
CA ALA A 59 -18.26 6.05 -2.72
C ALA A 59 -17.66 6.89 -1.57
N GLN A 60 -17.04 6.25 -0.57
CA GLN A 60 -16.35 6.91 0.54
C GLN A 60 -14.84 7.09 0.32
N PHE A 61 -14.35 6.94 -0.92
CA PHE A 61 -12.93 7.18 -1.22
C PHE A 61 -12.49 8.57 -0.70
N GLY A 62 -11.39 8.61 0.03
CA GLY A 62 -10.87 9.84 0.65
C GLY A 62 -11.54 10.27 1.96
N ALA A 63 -12.63 9.65 2.41
CA ALA A 63 -13.29 9.99 3.68
C ALA A 63 -12.43 9.74 4.93
N THR A 64 -11.35 8.97 4.78
CA THR A 64 -10.38 8.64 5.84
C THR A 64 -9.19 9.61 5.90
N ILE A 65 -9.01 10.47 4.89
CA ILE A 65 -7.89 11.41 4.81
C ILE A 65 -7.98 12.45 5.93
N GLY A 66 -6.90 12.59 6.71
CA GLY A 66 -6.81 13.52 7.84
C GLY A 66 -7.52 13.06 9.12
N ASP A 67 -8.25 11.93 9.08
CA ASP A 67 -8.85 11.35 10.28
C ASP A 67 -7.81 10.47 10.99
N SER A 68 -7.37 10.89 12.18
CA SER A 68 -6.30 10.22 12.96
C SER A 68 -6.56 8.75 13.32
N LYS A 69 -7.82 8.31 13.19
CA LYS A 69 -8.19 6.90 13.34
C LYS A 69 -7.58 6.06 12.21
N TYR A 70 -7.58 6.56 10.98
CA TYR A 70 -7.17 5.83 9.77
C TYR A 70 -5.89 6.36 9.14
N ASP A 71 -5.54 7.62 9.39
CA ASP A 71 -4.44 8.33 8.77
C ASP A 71 -3.37 8.70 9.80
N TRP A 72 -2.11 8.49 9.44
CA TRP A 72 -0.98 9.02 10.18
C TRP A 72 -0.96 10.54 10.22
N GLY A 73 -1.55 11.20 9.21
CA GLY A 73 -1.70 12.65 9.17
C GLY A 73 -0.36 13.39 9.13
N PHE A 74 0.67 12.79 8.51
CA PHE A 74 1.97 13.45 8.38
C PHE A 74 1.83 14.78 7.65
N SER A 75 2.73 15.71 7.94
CA SER A 75 2.84 16.96 7.18
C SER A 75 4.25 17.08 6.62
N THR A 76 4.37 17.53 5.38
CA THR A 76 5.66 17.94 4.84
C THR A 76 6.15 19.19 5.57
N LEU A 77 7.47 19.41 5.58
CA LEU A 77 8.02 20.73 5.91
C LEU A 77 7.57 21.75 4.87
N LYS A 78 7.73 23.05 5.16
CA LYS A 78 7.51 24.12 4.17
C LYS A 78 8.28 23.86 2.89
N GLN A 79 7.55 23.74 1.78
CA GLN A 79 8.11 23.42 0.48
C GLN A 79 8.64 24.68 -0.21
N LYS A 80 9.97 24.88 -0.19
CA LYS A 80 10.66 26.06 -0.76
C LYS A 80 10.36 26.33 -2.25
N TYR A 81 9.97 25.31 -3.01
CA TYR A 81 9.61 25.43 -4.43
C TYR A 81 8.09 25.44 -4.67
N SER A 82 7.30 25.54 -3.60
CA SER A 82 5.83 25.58 -3.66
C SER A 82 5.28 26.60 -2.64
N ASN A 83 5.77 27.83 -2.70
CA ASN A 83 5.31 28.98 -1.89
C ASN A 83 5.34 28.72 -0.38
N ASP A 84 6.35 28.00 0.11
CA ASP A 84 6.51 27.63 1.52
C ASP A 84 5.27 26.93 2.13
N LYS A 85 4.46 26.28 1.29
CA LYS A 85 3.30 25.52 1.74
C LYS A 85 3.73 24.23 2.41
N GLU A 86 3.01 23.86 3.46
CA GLU A 86 3.02 22.52 4.04
C GLU A 86 1.86 21.73 3.43
N PHE A 87 2.08 20.44 3.23
CA PHE A 87 1.09 19.55 2.63
C PHE A 87 0.82 18.38 3.57
N LEU A 88 -0.47 18.06 3.72
CA LEU A 88 -0.88 16.81 4.34
C LEU A 88 -0.35 15.65 3.49
N TRP A 89 0.35 14.73 4.14
CA TRP A 89 1.02 13.61 3.52
C TRP A 89 0.46 12.29 4.05
N SER A 90 -0.81 12.06 3.72
CA SER A 90 -1.60 10.96 4.26
C SER A 90 -0.98 9.59 4.01
N ARG A 91 -0.99 8.75 5.05
CA ARG A 91 -0.55 7.35 5.02
C ARG A 91 -1.48 6.54 5.91
N GLY A 92 -1.89 5.37 5.45
CA GLY A 92 -2.82 4.54 6.20
C GLY A 92 -2.20 4.01 7.49
N LYS A 93 -2.97 4.09 8.58
CA LYS A 93 -2.66 3.60 9.91
C LYS A 93 -3.70 2.54 10.28
N GLY A 94 -3.26 1.31 10.50
CA GLY A 94 -4.14 0.16 10.72
C GLY A 94 -3.85 -0.99 9.76
N LEU A 95 -4.49 -2.13 10.00
CA LEU A 95 -4.28 -3.33 9.18
C LEU A 95 -4.70 -3.07 7.73
N GLY A 96 -3.78 -3.24 6.79
CA GLY A 96 -3.90 -2.89 5.37
C GLY A 96 -3.09 -1.63 5.02
N GLY A 97 -2.84 -0.75 5.99
CA GLY A 97 -2.12 0.50 5.80
C GLY A 97 -2.75 1.35 4.69
N SER A 98 -1.93 1.93 3.82
CA SER A 98 -2.42 2.81 2.74
C SER A 98 -3.34 2.12 1.72
N SER A 99 -3.39 0.78 1.63
CA SER A 99 -4.35 0.13 0.73
C SER A 99 -5.81 0.32 1.16
N ASN A 100 -6.05 0.68 2.43
CA ASN A 100 -7.39 0.94 2.96
C ASN A 100 -7.93 2.34 2.63
N MET A 101 -7.07 3.25 2.17
CA MET A 101 -7.44 4.65 1.91
C MET A 101 -7.07 5.15 0.53
N ASN A 102 -6.35 4.35 -0.27
CA ASN A 102 -5.98 4.73 -1.63
C ASN A 102 -7.22 4.91 -2.54
N PHE A 103 -7.00 5.45 -3.74
CA PHE A 103 -8.05 5.76 -4.71
C PHE A 103 -8.34 4.63 -5.71
N TYR A 104 -8.22 3.39 -5.25
CA TYR A 104 -8.63 2.17 -5.96
C TYR A 104 -7.91 1.82 -7.27
N ALA A 105 -7.11 2.71 -7.85
CA ALA A 105 -6.47 2.47 -9.13
C ALA A 105 -5.46 1.30 -9.05
N TRP A 106 -5.69 0.27 -9.86
CA TRP A 106 -4.77 -0.84 -10.03
C TRP A 106 -4.01 -0.66 -11.35
N ILE A 107 -2.76 -0.20 -11.26
CA ILE A 107 -1.92 0.16 -12.41
C ILE A 107 -0.56 -0.54 -12.26
N LYS A 108 0.04 -0.94 -13.38
CA LYS A 108 1.41 -1.50 -13.42
C LYS A 108 2.38 -0.46 -14.00
N PRO A 109 3.64 -0.42 -13.54
CA PRO A 109 4.66 0.45 -14.10
C PRO A 109 4.98 0.07 -15.55
N PRO A 110 5.63 0.96 -16.33
CA PRO A 110 6.17 0.58 -17.62
C PRO A 110 7.31 -0.44 -17.44
N ALA A 111 7.45 -1.36 -18.39
CA ALA A 111 8.49 -2.40 -18.35
C ALA A 111 9.90 -1.81 -18.23
N PHE A 112 10.16 -0.72 -18.97
CA PHE A 112 11.44 -0.04 -18.97
C PHE A 112 11.88 0.45 -17.59
N ASP A 113 10.95 0.91 -16.75
CA ASP A 113 11.27 1.37 -15.39
C ASP A 113 11.69 0.20 -14.50
N MET A 114 11.00 -0.94 -14.62
CA MET A 114 11.37 -2.16 -13.89
C MET A 114 12.73 -2.69 -14.34
N ASP A 115 12.98 -2.78 -15.65
CA ASP A 115 14.28 -3.22 -16.19
C ASP A 115 15.42 -2.27 -15.80
N SER A 116 15.11 -1.01 -15.50
CA SER A 116 16.10 -0.05 -15.03
C SER A 116 16.59 -0.35 -13.61
N PHE A 117 15.77 -0.96 -12.74
CA PHE A 117 16.24 -1.39 -11.41
C PHE A 117 17.31 -2.47 -11.51
N GLU A 118 17.18 -3.43 -12.41
CA GLU A 118 18.21 -4.45 -12.66
C GLU A 118 19.51 -3.81 -13.18
N LYS A 119 19.40 -2.86 -14.13
CA LYS A 119 20.56 -2.10 -14.65
C LYS A 119 21.28 -1.27 -13.59
N LEU A 120 20.57 -0.85 -12.54
CA LEU A 120 21.16 -0.15 -11.39
C LEU A 120 21.92 -1.08 -10.43
N GLY A 121 21.97 -2.38 -10.72
CA GLY A 121 22.73 -3.36 -9.93
C GLY A 121 21.87 -4.23 -9.01
N ASN A 122 20.59 -4.43 -9.32
CA ASN A 122 19.68 -5.27 -8.55
C ASN A 122 19.24 -6.50 -9.38
N PRO A 123 20.08 -7.55 -9.51
CA PRO A 123 19.75 -8.74 -10.29
C PRO A 123 18.38 -9.33 -9.90
N GLY A 124 17.56 -9.66 -10.90
CA GLY A 124 16.21 -10.19 -10.71
C GLY A 124 15.13 -9.13 -10.46
N TRP A 125 15.47 -7.84 -10.36
CA TRP A 125 14.50 -6.74 -10.34
C TRP A 125 14.30 -6.19 -11.76
N ASN A 126 13.61 -6.95 -12.59
CA ASN A 126 13.28 -6.60 -13.98
C ASN A 126 11.78 -6.81 -14.27
N TRP A 127 11.34 -6.42 -15.47
CA TRP A 127 9.93 -6.53 -15.87
C TRP A 127 9.42 -7.97 -15.86
N GLU A 128 10.24 -8.94 -16.26
CA GLU A 128 9.83 -10.34 -16.32
C GLU A 128 9.45 -10.87 -14.92
N GLU A 129 10.34 -10.67 -13.95
CA GLU A 129 10.11 -11.06 -12.55
C GLU A 129 8.95 -10.27 -11.94
N PHE A 130 8.92 -8.94 -12.16
CA PHE A 130 7.81 -8.10 -11.70
C PHE A 130 6.46 -8.59 -12.23
N SER A 131 6.37 -8.85 -13.54
CA SER A 131 5.14 -9.29 -14.21
C SER A 131 4.67 -10.63 -13.63
N ARG A 132 5.60 -11.57 -13.38
CA ARG A 132 5.31 -12.86 -12.76
C ARG A 132 4.69 -12.70 -11.36
N TYR A 133 5.32 -11.93 -10.48
CA TYR A 133 4.82 -11.75 -9.10
C TYR A 133 3.59 -10.84 -9.04
N SER A 134 3.49 -9.85 -9.92
CA SER A 134 2.30 -9.01 -10.10
C SER A 134 1.09 -9.88 -10.45
N LYS A 135 1.21 -10.78 -11.44
CA LYS A 135 0.15 -11.75 -11.78
C LYS A 135 -0.15 -12.71 -10.62
N LYS A 136 0.84 -13.11 -9.82
CA LYS A 136 0.62 -13.94 -8.61
C LYS A 136 -0.18 -13.21 -7.51
N SER A 137 -0.07 -11.89 -7.43
CA SER A 137 -0.81 -11.07 -6.46
C SER A 137 -2.26 -10.82 -6.88
N GLU A 138 -2.51 -10.80 -8.19
CA GLU A 138 -3.73 -10.33 -8.82
C GLU A 138 -4.72 -11.46 -9.12
N ARG A 139 -6.00 -11.20 -8.87
CA ARG A 139 -7.12 -11.91 -9.47
C ARG A 139 -7.99 -10.90 -10.20
N PHE A 140 -7.79 -10.83 -11.50
CA PHE A 140 -8.62 -10.06 -12.40
C PHE A 140 -9.90 -10.82 -12.72
N HIS A 141 -11.01 -10.16 -12.47
CA HIS A 141 -12.32 -10.60 -12.89
C HIS A 141 -12.68 -9.87 -14.17
N ILE A 142 -13.04 -10.66 -15.18
CA ILE A 142 -13.57 -10.10 -16.43
C ILE A 142 -14.94 -9.50 -16.08
N PRO A 143 -15.19 -8.23 -16.41
CA PRO A 143 -16.48 -7.59 -16.15
C PRO A 143 -17.59 -8.25 -16.98
N ASP A 144 -18.81 -8.22 -16.46
CA ASP A 144 -19.98 -8.79 -17.12
C ASP A 144 -20.21 -8.14 -18.50
N LYS A 145 -20.78 -8.91 -19.42
CA LYS A 145 -20.99 -8.46 -20.80
C LYS A 145 -21.86 -7.22 -20.84
N GLU A 146 -22.89 -7.16 -19.99
CA GLU A 146 -23.79 -6.01 -19.84
C GLU A 146 -23.03 -4.73 -19.50
N VAL A 147 -22.02 -4.82 -18.62
CA VAL A 147 -21.13 -3.68 -18.29
C VAL A 147 -20.28 -3.31 -19.50
N THR A 148 -19.69 -4.30 -20.19
CA THR A 148 -18.87 -4.06 -21.38
C THR A 148 -19.66 -3.49 -22.57
N ASP A 149 -20.96 -3.82 -22.68
CA ASP A 149 -21.86 -3.33 -23.73
C ASP A 149 -22.25 -1.87 -23.48
N LEU A 150 -22.48 -1.50 -22.21
CA LEU A 150 -22.77 -0.13 -21.81
C LEU A 150 -21.54 0.78 -21.89
N PHE A 151 -20.37 0.23 -21.53
CA PHE A 151 -19.09 0.94 -21.47
C PHE A 151 -17.98 0.10 -22.11
N PRO A 152 -17.80 0.20 -23.45
CA PRO A 152 -16.76 -0.55 -24.14
C PRO A 152 -15.40 -0.17 -23.61
N HIS A 153 -14.73 -1.12 -22.98
CA HIS A 153 -13.37 -1.02 -22.51
C HIS A 153 -12.54 -2.15 -23.15
N THR A 154 -11.29 -1.86 -23.47
CA THR A 154 -10.36 -2.86 -23.96
C THR A 154 -9.64 -3.48 -22.77
N TYR A 155 -9.51 -4.80 -22.77
CA TYR A 155 -8.73 -5.52 -21.78
C TYR A 155 -8.02 -6.68 -22.48
N ASN A 156 -6.81 -6.98 -22.02
CA ASN A 156 -6.08 -8.19 -22.40
C ASN A 156 -5.80 -9.02 -21.15
N THR A 157 -6.18 -10.30 -21.16
CA THR A 157 -5.95 -11.20 -20.02
C THR A 157 -4.52 -11.70 -19.93
N ALA A 158 -3.72 -11.60 -21.00
CA ALA A 158 -2.33 -12.08 -21.02
C ALA A 158 -1.46 -11.41 -19.93
N GLY A 159 -1.66 -10.12 -19.70
CA GLY A 159 -0.97 -9.34 -18.66
C GLY A 159 -1.51 -9.49 -17.24
N ARG A 160 -2.57 -10.28 -17.02
CA ARG A 160 -3.36 -10.27 -15.78
C ARG A 160 -3.19 -11.56 -14.97
N GLY A 161 -3.19 -11.42 -13.65
CA GLY A 161 -3.36 -12.54 -12.73
C GLY A 161 -4.81 -12.98 -12.62
N THR A 162 -5.09 -14.26 -12.39
CA THR A 162 -6.46 -14.81 -12.25
C THR A 162 -6.68 -15.62 -10.97
N SER A 163 -5.64 -15.76 -10.15
CA SER A 163 -5.65 -16.65 -8.99
C SER A 163 -5.15 -16.00 -7.70
N GLY A 164 -4.65 -14.76 -7.78
CA GLY A 164 -4.13 -14.03 -6.64
C GLY A 164 -5.19 -13.67 -5.59
N PRO A 165 -4.73 -13.18 -4.42
CA PRO A 165 -5.61 -12.75 -3.34
C PRO A 165 -6.29 -11.40 -3.59
N ILE A 166 -5.63 -10.46 -4.29
CA ILE A 166 -6.18 -9.12 -4.53
C ILE A 166 -7.21 -9.21 -5.66
N GLN A 167 -8.45 -8.87 -5.34
CA GLN A 167 -9.54 -8.83 -6.32
C GLN A 167 -9.41 -7.54 -7.13
N THR A 168 -9.43 -7.68 -8.46
CA THR A 168 -9.47 -6.53 -9.36
C THR A 168 -10.53 -6.74 -10.42
N THR A 169 -11.18 -5.66 -10.82
CA THR A 169 -12.17 -5.67 -11.90
C THR A 169 -12.19 -4.28 -12.55
N ILE A 170 -12.90 -4.14 -13.64
CA ILE A 170 -13.18 -2.82 -14.21
C ILE A 170 -14.43 -2.26 -13.53
N PRO A 171 -14.43 -0.99 -13.08
CA PRO A 171 -15.59 -0.38 -12.46
C PRO A 171 -16.85 -0.52 -13.34
N PRO A 172 -18.02 -0.82 -12.75
CA PRO A 172 -19.23 -1.08 -13.50
C PRO A 172 -19.81 0.21 -14.10
N HIS A 173 -19.38 1.37 -13.60
CA HIS A 173 -19.83 2.69 -14.01
C HIS A 173 -18.62 3.45 -14.53
N VAL A 174 -18.45 3.47 -15.86
CA VAL A 174 -17.46 4.34 -16.50
C VAL A 174 -18.18 5.65 -16.83
N HIS A 175 -17.57 6.78 -16.49
CA HIS A 175 -18.17 8.05 -16.82
C HIS A 175 -18.14 8.21 -18.34
N THR A 176 -19.28 8.50 -18.96
CA THR A 176 -19.37 8.64 -20.42
C THR A 176 -18.41 9.71 -20.98
N ILE A 177 -17.93 10.63 -20.12
CA ILE A 177 -16.86 11.60 -20.39
C ILE A 177 -15.52 10.92 -20.76
N ASP A 178 -15.19 9.78 -20.15
CA ASP A 178 -13.90 9.10 -20.33
C ASP A 178 -13.72 8.67 -21.78
N THR A 179 -14.81 8.17 -22.39
CA THR A 179 -14.82 7.79 -23.81
C THR A 179 -14.65 8.99 -24.74
N LEU A 180 -15.14 10.17 -24.37
CA LEU A 180 -14.94 11.41 -25.14
C LEU A 180 -13.49 11.88 -25.04
N ILE A 181 -12.92 11.82 -23.83
CA ILE A 181 -11.52 12.17 -23.59
C ILE A 181 -10.60 11.23 -24.40
N GLN A 182 -10.80 9.92 -24.33
CA GLN A 182 -10.02 8.95 -25.10
C GLN A 182 -10.09 9.21 -26.62
N LYS A 183 -11.29 9.40 -27.17
CA LYS A 183 -11.48 9.74 -28.60
C LYS A 183 -10.77 11.03 -28.97
N THR A 184 -10.84 12.05 -28.11
CA THR A 184 -10.16 13.33 -28.33
C THR A 184 -8.64 13.13 -28.38
N LEU A 185 -8.06 12.38 -27.43
CA LEU A 185 -6.64 12.08 -27.40
C LEU A 185 -6.18 11.28 -28.63
N TRP A 186 -6.96 10.29 -29.07
CA TRP A 186 -6.65 9.55 -30.30
C TRP A 186 -6.70 10.44 -31.55
N ASN A 187 -7.67 11.35 -31.65
CA ASN A 187 -7.74 12.32 -32.75
C ASN A 187 -6.56 13.31 -32.75
N LEU A 188 -5.92 13.54 -31.60
CA LEU A 188 -4.68 14.30 -31.47
C LEU A 188 -3.42 13.48 -31.80
N GLY A 189 -3.57 12.21 -32.17
CA GLY A 189 -2.46 11.32 -32.53
C GLY A 189 -1.84 10.58 -31.33
N ILE A 190 -2.43 10.65 -30.13
CA ILE A 190 -1.98 9.81 -29.02
C ILE A 190 -2.29 8.35 -29.34
N LYS A 191 -1.30 7.48 -29.12
CA LYS A 191 -1.42 6.05 -29.38
C LYS A 191 -2.63 5.46 -28.66
N LYS A 192 -3.41 4.66 -29.39
CA LYS A 192 -4.45 3.81 -28.79
C LYS A 192 -3.78 2.59 -28.18
N LEU A 193 -3.99 2.39 -26.88
CA LEU A 193 -3.58 1.18 -26.18
C LEU A 193 -4.68 0.12 -26.27
N GLU A 194 -4.30 -1.12 -26.48
CA GLU A 194 -5.21 -2.26 -26.32
C GLU A 194 -5.32 -2.65 -24.84
N ASP A 195 -4.19 -2.66 -24.12
CA ASP A 195 -4.11 -2.94 -22.69
C ASP A 195 -2.83 -2.31 -22.10
N SER A 196 -2.85 -1.95 -20.81
CA SER A 196 -1.74 -1.27 -20.12
C SER A 196 -0.98 -2.16 -19.12
N TYR A 197 -1.30 -3.46 -19.04
CA TYR A 197 -0.78 -4.38 -18.01
C TYR A 197 0.35 -5.28 -18.51
N GLU A 198 0.74 -5.13 -19.77
CA GLU A 198 1.90 -5.82 -20.38
C GLU A 198 3.16 -4.93 -20.45
N GLY A 199 3.15 -3.77 -19.78
CA GLY A 199 4.33 -2.93 -19.57
C GLY A 199 4.47 -1.77 -20.55
N ASP A 200 3.54 -1.61 -21.49
CA ASP A 200 3.38 -0.39 -22.28
C ASP A 200 2.19 0.41 -21.78
N ILE A 201 2.46 1.64 -21.32
CA ILE A 201 1.45 2.56 -20.78
C ILE A 201 1.36 3.85 -21.62
N ASN A 202 1.90 3.85 -22.85
CA ASN A 202 1.96 5.04 -23.71
C ASN A 202 0.63 5.27 -24.45
N GLY A 203 -0.36 5.80 -23.75
CA GLY A 203 -1.66 6.19 -24.32
C GLY A 203 -2.75 6.24 -23.24
N PRO A 204 -4.00 6.61 -23.57
CA PRO A 204 -5.06 6.62 -22.59
C PRO A 204 -5.70 5.23 -22.45
N TRP A 205 -6.02 4.83 -21.23
CA TRP A 205 -6.74 3.61 -20.90
C TRP A 205 -7.64 3.84 -19.68
N ILE A 206 -8.57 2.90 -19.44
CA ILE A 206 -9.36 2.85 -18.20
C ILE A 206 -8.68 1.85 -17.28
N ALA A 207 -8.18 2.30 -16.13
CA ALA A 207 -7.54 1.42 -15.17
C ALA A 207 -8.59 0.50 -14.51
N SER A 208 -8.20 -0.74 -14.23
CA SER A 208 -8.93 -1.60 -13.30
C SER A 208 -8.86 -1.02 -11.88
N SER A 209 -9.79 -1.45 -11.04
CA SER A 209 -9.85 -1.11 -9.63
C SER A 209 -9.69 -2.35 -8.75
N ASN A 210 -9.06 -2.20 -7.59
CA ASN A 210 -8.99 -3.25 -6.56
C ASN A 210 -10.31 -3.34 -5.78
N LEU A 211 -11.31 -3.94 -6.43
CA LEU A 211 -12.66 -4.18 -5.93
C LEU A 211 -13.00 -5.67 -6.05
N ASP A 212 -13.74 -6.19 -5.07
CA ASP A 212 -14.37 -7.50 -5.19
C ASP A 212 -15.68 -7.34 -5.98
N PRO A 213 -15.83 -7.92 -7.19
CA PRO A 213 -17.04 -7.77 -7.99
C PRO A 213 -18.27 -8.47 -7.40
N LYS A 214 -18.12 -9.30 -6.37
CA LYS A 214 -19.26 -9.94 -5.69
C LYS A 214 -19.94 -9.03 -4.68
N THR A 215 -19.16 -8.21 -4.00
CA THR A 215 -19.62 -7.34 -2.91
C THR A 215 -19.47 -5.86 -3.23
N TRP A 216 -18.79 -5.52 -4.33
CA TRP A 216 -18.37 -4.18 -4.72
C TRP A 216 -17.57 -3.42 -3.65
N SER A 217 -17.02 -4.14 -2.68
CA SER A 217 -16.18 -3.57 -1.63
C SER A 217 -14.72 -3.51 -2.05
N ARG A 218 -13.97 -2.61 -1.42
CA ARG A 218 -12.51 -2.55 -1.50
C ARG A 218 -11.85 -3.91 -1.30
N SER A 219 -10.88 -4.22 -2.17
CA SER A 219 -9.91 -5.30 -1.96
C SER A 219 -8.56 -4.69 -1.54
N ASP A 220 -8.30 -4.72 -0.23
CA ASP A 220 -7.09 -4.23 0.41
C ASP A 220 -6.22 -5.38 0.93
N SER A 221 -5.00 -5.09 1.41
CA SER A 221 -4.13 -6.16 1.90
C SER A 221 -4.66 -6.89 3.15
N ALA A 222 -5.46 -6.24 4.00
CA ALA A 222 -6.04 -6.89 5.16
C ALA A 222 -7.15 -7.87 4.78
N THR A 223 -8.04 -7.49 3.88
CA THR A 223 -9.10 -8.37 3.36
C THR A 223 -8.54 -9.45 2.43
N ALA A 224 -7.53 -9.14 1.61
CA ALA A 224 -6.98 -10.08 0.64
C ALA A 224 -5.97 -11.08 1.22
N TYR A 225 -5.09 -10.65 2.12
CA TYR A 225 -4.01 -11.50 2.64
C TYR A 225 -4.24 -11.95 4.09
N LEU A 226 -4.65 -11.04 4.98
CA LEU A 226 -4.76 -11.37 6.40
C LEU A 226 -6.05 -12.14 6.72
N LEU A 227 -7.21 -11.69 6.23
CA LEU A 227 -8.49 -12.30 6.56
C LEU A 227 -8.55 -13.80 6.20
N PRO A 228 -8.04 -14.26 5.04
CA PRO A 228 -7.97 -15.69 4.73
C PRO A 228 -6.94 -16.45 5.58
N ALA A 229 -5.90 -15.79 6.08
CA ALA A 229 -4.84 -16.38 6.88
C ALA A 229 -5.07 -16.30 8.40
N GLN A 230 -6.09 -15.57 8.87
CA GLN A 230 -6.26 -15.23 10.30
C GLN A 230 -6.37 -16.43 11.25
N GLY A 231 -6.86 -17.57 10.73
CA GLY A 231 -7.03 -18.83 11.47
C GLY A 231 -5.76 -19.69 11.60
N ARG A 232 -4.66 -19.29 10.94
CA ARG A 232 -3.38 -20.00 11.06
C ARG A 232 -2.79 -19.80 12.46
N SER A 233 -2.39 -20.89 13.10
CA SER A 233 -1.81 -20.88 14.46
C SER A 233 -0.40 -20.30 14.51
N ASN A 234 0.31 -20.32 13.39
CA ASN A 234 1.67 -19.82 13.22
C ASN A 234 1.75 -18.34 12.76
N LEU A 235 0.60 -17.63 12.67
CA LEU A 235 0.56 -16.20 12.36
C LEU A 235 -0.09 -15.43 13.53
N THR A 236 0.67 -14.56 14.16
CA THR A 236 0.19 -13.65 15.21
C THR A 236 0.28 -12.21 14.74
N VAL A 237 -0.81 -11.44 14.88
CA VAL A 237 -0.85 -10.02 14.52
C VAL A 237 -1.25 -9.22 15.76
N LEU A 238 -0.33 -8.42 16.28
CA LEU A 238 -0.60 -7.48 17.36
C LEU A 238 -0.93 -6.11 16.76
N THR A 239 -2.10 -5.57 17.11
CA THR A 239 -2.56 -4.23 16.74
C THR A 239 -2.34 -3.23 17.88
N ASN A 240 -2.50 -1.93 17.61
CA ASN A 240 -2.26 -0.85 18.57
C ASN A 240 -0.84 -0.84 19.18
N ALA A 241 0.14 -1.33 18.42
CA ALA A 241 1.52 -1.47 18.84
C ALA A 241 2.46 -0.73 17.88
N LEU A 242 3.03 0.39 18.35
CA LEU A 242 3.98 1.19 17.57
C LEU A 242 5.39 0.68 17.78
N VAL A 243 6.00 0.06 16.77
CA VAL A 243 7.42 -0.28 16.81
C VAL A 243 8.24 1.00 16.92
N SER A 244 9.10 1.05 17.94
CA SER A 244 10.05 2.15 18.15
C SER A 244 11.35 1.85 17.41
N ARG A 245 12.03 0.74 17.70
CA ARG A 245 13.36 0.47 17.14
C ARG A 245 13.62 -1.03 16.97
N VAL A 246 14.59 -1.34 16.13
CA VAL A 246 15.19 -2.67 16.00
C VAL A 246 16.15 -2.90 17.17
N LEU A 247 16.12 -4.13 17.69
CA LEU A 247 17.05 -4.63 18.69
C LEU A 247 18.14 -5.43 18.00
N PHE A 248 19.37 -5.35 18.49
CA PHE A 248 20.51 -6.08 17.94
C PHE A 248 21.21 -6.89 19.03
N ALA A 249 21.90 -7.94 18.61
CA ALA A 249 22.85 -8.64 19.48
C ALA A 249 23.98 -7.69 19.90
N ASP A 250 24.55 -7.93 21.08
CA ASP A 250 25.78 -7.26 21.49
C ASP A 250 26.90 -7.66 20.50
N SER A 251 27.56 -6.68 19.87
CA SER A 251 28.65 -6.99 18.92
C SER A 251 29.87 -7.45 19.72
N ASN A 252 30.29 -8.70 19.56
CA ASN A 252 31.35 -9.26 20.40
C ASN A 252 32.76 -9.02 19.84
N ALA A 253 32.91 -8.47 18.64
CA ALA A 253 34.21 -8.12 18.05
C ALA A 253 34.12 -6.99 17.01
N ASP A 254 35.19 -6.20 16.90
CA ASP A 254 35.39 -5.26 15.80
C ASP A 254 35.34 -6.01 14.45
N GLY A 255 34.37 -5.66 13.60
CA GLY A 255 34.23 -6.21 12.26
C GLY A 255 33.19 -7.32 12.10
N GLU A 256 32.40 -7.65 13.12
CA GLU A 256 31.21 -8.51 12.95
C GLU A 256 30.01 -7.73 12.40
N ASP A 257 29.21 -8.39 11.56
CA ASP A 257 27.98 -7.83 11.03
C ASP A 257 26.94 -7.62 12.14
N LEU A 258 26.28 -6.47 12.10
CA LEU A 258 25.23 -6.14 13.06
C LEU A 258 24.01 -7.06 12.85
N THR A 259 23.67 -7.86 13.86
CA THR A 259 22.59 -8.85 13.77
C THR A 259 21.34 -8.39 14.51
N ALA A 260 20.22 -8.24 13.79
CA ALA A 260 18.92 -7.91 14.39
C ALA A 260 18.35 -9.11 15.16
N THR A 261 17.89 -8.89 16.39
CA THR A 261 17.38 -9.93 17.30
C THR A 261 15.90 -9.76 17.66
N GLY A 262 15.30 -8.65 17.25
CA GLY A 262 13.91 -8.34 17.57
C GLY A 262 13.58 -6.87 17.39
N VAL A 263 12.45 -6.45 17.93
CA VAL A 263 12.04 -5.04 17.98
C VAL A 263 11.50 -4.67 19.34
N GLU A 264 11.68 -3.40 19.69
CA GLU A 264 10.96 -2.75 20.78
C GLU A 264 9.70 -2.08 20.21
N PHE A 265 8.60 -2.16 20.94
CA PHE A 265 7.35 -1.52 20.56
C PHE A 265 6.62 -0.93 21.77
N ILE A 266 5.82 0.10 21.52
CA ILE A 266 5.01 0.81 22.50
C ILE A 266 3.55 0.35 22.34
N HIS A 267 2.94 -0.11 23.43
CA HIS A 267 1.53 -0.47 23.49
C HIS A 267 0.91 0.06 24.79
N GLY A 268 -0.19 0.81 24.71
CA GLY A 268 -0.84 1.38 25.90
C GLY A 268 0.08 2.28 26.75
N GLY A 269 1.07 2.95 26.13
CA GLY A 269 2.04 3.79 26.83
C GLY A 269 3.21 3.06 27.50
N HIS A 270 3.28 1.73 27.37
CA HIS A 270 4.36 0.91 27.91
C HIS A 270 5.23 0.32 26.80
N SER A 271 6.53 0.20 27.06
CA SER A 271 7.47 -0.44 26.15
C SER A 271 7.52 -1.95 26.38
N TYR A 272 7.56 -2.69 25.28
CA TYR A 272 7.67 -4.14 25.23
C TYR A 272 8.69 -4.53 24.15
N THR A 273 9.11 -5.80 24.17
CA THR A 273 10.03 -6.35 23.18
C THR A 273 9.49 -7.65 22.61
N VAL A 274 9.75 -7.91 21.33
CA VAL A 274 9.50 -9.21 20.68
C VAL A 274 10.74 -9.62 19.92
N ASN A 275 11.12 -10.90 20.02
CA ASN A 275 12.36 -11.42 19.44
C ASN A 275 12.10 -12.08 18.08
N ALA A 276 13.08 -11.96 17.19
CA ALA A 276 13.14 -12.65 15.91
C ALA A 276 14.30 -13.65 15.92
N HIS A 277 14.03 -14.89 15.53
CA HIS A 277 15.02 -15.96 15.41
C HIS A 277 15.72 -15.97 14.05
N LYS A 278 15.04 -15.52 12.98
CA LYS A 278 15.63 -15.40 11.65
C LYS A 278 15.79 -13.93 11.25
N GLU A 279 14.68 -13.22 11.06
CA GLU A 279 14.74 -11.86 10.51
C GLU A 279 13.70 -10.91 11.13
N VAL A 280 14.10 -9.64 11.24
CA VAL A 280 13.21 -8.50 11.42
C VAL A 280 13.01 -7.86 10.05
N ILE A 281 11.76 -7.71 9.62
CA ILE A 281 11.42 -7.17 8.30
C ILE A 281 10.65 -5.87 8.47
N LEU A 282 11.25 -4.78 8.02
CA LEU A 282 10.62 -3.46 8.05
C LEU A 282 9.62 -3.31 6.90
N SER A 283 8.39 -2.93 7.23
CA SER A 283 7.26 -2.73 6.31
C SER A 283 6.29 -1.66 6.84
N ALA A 284 6.81 -0.70 7.61
CA ALA A 284 6.06 0.44 8.14
C ALA A 284 5.86 1.55 7.10
N GLY A 285 6.46 1.40 5.91
CA GLY A 285 6.30 2.26 4.75
C GLY A 285 7.41 3.28 4.61
N SER A 286 7.51 3.89 3.42
CA SER A 286 8.64 4.73 3.00
C SER A 286 8.95 5.93 3.90
N ILE A 287 8.02 6.34 4.76
CA ILE A 287 8.22 7.43 5.73
C ILE A 287 8.71 6.91 7.09
N LYS A 288 8.22 5.75 7.54
CA LYS A 288 8.52 5.23 8.89
C LYS A 288 9.67 4.22 8.92
N ASP A 289 9.87 3.44 7.87
CA ASP A 289 11.00 2.50 7.79
C ASP A 289 12.36 3.21 7.97
N PRO A 290 12.68 4.32 7.26
CA PRO A 290 13.92 5.05 7.50
C PRO A 290 13.98 5.65 8.90
N GLN A 291 12.87 6.18 9.44
CA GLN A 291 12.82 6.68 10.82
C GLN A 291 13.17 5.58 11.84
N ILE A 292 12.61 4.38 11.67
CA ILE A 292 12.89 3.22 12.54
C ILE A 292 14.36 2.83 12.44
N LEU A 293 14.94 2.78 11.24
CA LEU A 293 16.38 2.54 11.05
C LEU A 293 17.23 3.59 11.77
N GLU A 294 16.89 4.88 11.61
CA GLU A 294 17.64 5.97 12.23
C GLU A 294 17.65 5.86 13.76
N ILE A 295 16.47 5.70 14.39
CA ILE A 295 16.40 5.54 15.86
C ILE A 295 16.94 4.20 16.37
N SER A 296 17.22 3.26 15.46
CA SER A 296 17.96 2.02 15.74
C SER A 296 19.48 2.18 15.59
N GLY A 297 19.97 3.35 15.16
CA GLY A 297 21.39 3.62 14.97
C GLY A 297 21.93 3.29 13.56
N ILE A 298 21.05 3.10 12.57
CA ILE A 298 21.40 2.85 11.17
C ILE A 298 21.00 4.08 10.35
N GLY A 299 21.97 4.85 9.86
CA GLY A 299 21.70 6.05 9.08
C GLY A 299 22.89 6.98 9.01
N ARG A 300 22.66 8.22 8.57
CA ARG A 300 23.70 9.26 8.49
C ARG A 300 24.21 9.65 9.87
N ARG A 301 25.52 9.52 10.12
CA ARG A 301 26.14 9.89 11.41
C ARG A 301 25.78 11.30 11.93
N ASP A 302 25.73 12.29 11.03
CA ASP A 302 25.42 13.67 11.41
C ASP A 302 23.95 13.89 11.78
N VAL A 303 23.03 13.10 11.21
CA VAL A 303 21.61 13.10 11.59
C VAL A 303 21.43 12.41 12.93
N LEU A 304 22.01 11.22 13.10
CA LEU A 304 21.89 10.42 14.33
C LEU A 304 22.44 11.15 15.55
N SER A 305 23.62 11.77 15.43
CA SER A 305 24.22 12.54 16.52
C SER A 305 23.37 13.73 16.99
N ARG A 306 22.61 14.38 16.08
CA ARG A 306 21.71 15.51 16.43
C ARG A 306 20.51 15.08 17.28
N ILE A 307 20.09 13.82 17.15
CA ILE A 307 18.97 13.26 17.93
C ILE A 307 19.46 12.39 19.11
N GLY A 308 20.77 12.39 19.39
CA GLY A 308 21.35 11.64 20.51
C GLY A 308 21.40 10.13 20.31
N VAL A 309 21.36 9.65 19.07
CA VAL A 309 21.44 8.22 18.73
C VAL A 309 22.87 7.85 18.34
N GLU A 310 23.41 6.79 18.96
CA GLU A 310 24.69 6.23 18.58
C GLU A 310 24.64 5.61 17.18
N THR A 311 25.62 5.95 16.33
CA THR A 311 25.73 5.37 14.99
C THR A 311 26.33 3.97 15.06
N ARG A 312 25.51 2.95 14.83
CA ARG A 312 25.92 1.54 14.69
C ARG A 312 26.35 1.22 13.27
N VAL A 313 25.62 1.73 12.28
CA VAL A 313 25.95 1.60 10.85
C VAL A 313 25.79 2.97 10.20
N ASP A 314 26.90 3.50 9.67
CA ASP A 314 26.88 4.76 8.91
C ASP A 314 26.41 4.47 7.48
N LEU A 315 25.09 4.55 7.28
CA LEU A 315 24.44 4.26 6.01
C LEU A 315 23.75 5.53 5.49
N PRO A 316 24.47 6.39 4.75
CA PRO A 316 24.01 7.74 4.49
C PRO A 316 22.79 7.86 3.57
N GLY A 317 22.37 6.75 2.94
CA GLY A 317 21.17 6.71 2.11
C GLY A 317 19.86 6.56 2.89
N VAL A 318 19.90 6.22 4.18
CA VAL A 318 18.68 6.10 5.00
C VAL A 318 18.00 7.46 5.13
N GLY A 319 16.71 7.52 4.79
CA GLY A 319 15.91 8.76 4.81
C GLY A 319 16.10 9.67 3.58
N GLU A 320 17.08 9.36 2.72
CA GLU A 320 17.42 10.12 1.53
C GLU A 320 16.76 9.55 0.27
N ASN A 321 16.96 10.21 -0.87
CA ASN A 321 16.43 9.81 -2.19
C ASN A 321 14.90 9.65 -2.23
N LEU A 322 14.19 10.38 -1.36
CA LEU A 322 12.74 10.43 -1.31
C LEU A 322 12.18 11.04 -2.59
N GLN A 323 11.34 10.28 -3.28
CA GLN A 323 10.67 10.65 -4.51
C GLN A 323 9.17 10.49 -4.31
N ASP A 324 8.40 11.49 -4.73
CA ASP A 324 6.94 11.45 -4.73
C ASP A 324 6.40 12.21 -5.94
N HIS A 325 5.15 11.93 -6.31
CA HIS A 325 4.48 12.57 -7.44
C HIS A 325 3.63 13.76 -6.97
N PRO A 326 3.92 14.99 -7.41
CA PRO A 326 3.03 16.11 -7.14
C PRO A 326 1.72 15.91 -7.90
N PHE A 327 0.61 15.89 -7.18
CA PHE A 327 -0.73 15.81 -7.76
C PHE A 327 -1.40 17.20 -7.73
N PHE A 328 -1.96 17.60 -8.86
CA PHE A 328 -2.86 18.75 -8.95
C PHE A 328 -4.02 18.42 -9.89
N GLY A 329 -5.22 18.87 -9.52
CA GLY A 329 -6.42 18.69 -10.33
C GLY A 329 -6.69 19.89 -11.22
N ILE A 330 -7.22 19.64 -12.41
CA ILE A 330 -7.86 20.66 -13.25
C ILE A 330 -9.33 20.28 -13.36
N SER A 331 -10.22 21.24 -13.15
CA SER A 331 -11.65 21.05 -13.21
C SER A 331 -12.26 21.90 -14.32
N TYR A 332 -13.25 21.35 -15.02
CA TYR A 332 -13.98 22.02 -16.08
C TYR A 332 -15.48 21.88 -15.83
N GLU A 333 -16.22 22.95 -16.11
CA GLU A 333 -17.68 22.92 -16.09
C GLU A 333 -18.20 22.17 -17.33
N LEU A 334 -19.09 21.20 -17.12
CA LEU A 334 -19.78 20.53 -18.22
C LEU A 334 -20.88 21.43 -18.76
N ASN A 335 -21.14 21.35 -20.06
CA ASN A 335 -22.29 22.03 -20.66
C ASN A 335 -23.58 21.59 -19.94
N PRO A 336 -24.47 22.51 -19.50
CA PRO A 336 -25.68 22.17 -18.75
C PRO A 336 -26.62 21.16 -19.42
N VAL A 337 -26.58 21.03 -20.75
CA VAL A 337 -27.37 20.03 -21.49
C VAL A 337 -26.68 18.67 -21.63
N SER A 338 -25.46 18.54 -21.11
CA SER A 338 -24.69 17.30 -21.11
C SER A 338 -25.40 16.23 -20.28
N LYS A 339 -25.44 15.01 -20.81
CA LYS A 339 -25.96 13.84 -20.10
C LYS A 339 -24.89 13.10 -19.30
N HIS A 340 -23.65 13.60 -19.31
CA HIS A 340 -22.52 12.97 -18.63
C HIS A 340 -22.58 13.24 -17.13
N ARG A 341 -22.45 12.18 -16.33
CA ARG A 341 -22.38 12.24 -14.88
C ARG A 341 -20.93 12.50 -14.44
N THR A 342 -20.73 13.32 -13.40
CA THR A 342 -19.44 13.52 -12.73
C THR A 342 -19.51 13.08 -11.28
N LEU A 343 -18.35 13.03 -10.61
CA LEU A 343 -18.27 12.75 -9.16
C LEU A 343 -18.97 13.82 -8.30
N ASP A 344 -19.28 15.01 -8.85
CA ASP A 344 -20.01 16.04 -8.11
C ASP A 344 -21.42 15.60 -7.70
N LEU A 345 -21.96 14.55 -8.32
CA LEU A 345 -23.24 13.96 -7.91
C LEU A 345 -23.21 13.41 -6.48
N LEU A 346 -22.03 13.01 -5.98
CA LEU A 346 -21.88 12.58 -4.58
C LEU A 346 -22.06 13.74 -3.58
N ARG A 347 -22.18 14.99 -4.06
CA ARG A 347 -22.57 16.13 -3.22
C ARG A 347 -24.08 16.22 -3.02
N ASP A 348 -24.87 15.55 -3.86
CA ASP A 348 -26.31 15.40 -3.62
C ASP A 348 -26.52 14.37 -2.51
N PRO A 349 -27.18 14.73 -1.38
CA PRO A 349 -27.34 13.84 -0.25
C PRO A 349 -28.12 12.55 -0.55
N GLU A 350 -29.09 12.59 -1.47
CA GLU A 350 -29.88 11.39 -1.81
C GLU A 350 -29.07 10.44 -2.68
N ILE A 351 -28.34 10.96 -3.68
CA ILE A 351 -27.42 10.14 -4.49
C ILE A 351 -26.32 9.55 -3.60
N ALA A 352 -25.71 10.36 -2.73
CA ALA A 352 -24.70 9.88 -1.79
C ALA A 352 -25.27 8.75 -0.91
N LYS A 353 -26.50 8.88 -0.41
CA LYS A 353 -27.14 7.87 0.41
C LYS A 353 -27.44 6.57 -0.37
N GLU A 354 -27.83 6.67 -1.64
CA GLU A 354 -28.01 5.51 -2.52
C GLU A 354 -26.68 4.77 -2.75
N GLU A 355 -25.63 5.51 -3.10
CA GLU A 355 -24.28 4.96 -3.33
C GLU A 355 -23.65 4.38 -2.05
N LEU A 356 -24.01 4.88 -0.87
CA LEU A 356 -23.60 4.32 0.42
C LEU A 356 -24.35 3.02 0.78
N ALA A 357 -25.44 2.70 0.08
CA ALA A 357 -26.23 1.49 0.31
C ALA A 357 -25.91 0.35 -0.67
N LEU A 358 -25.10 0.63 -1.71
CA LEU A 358 -24.50 -0.35 -2.63
C LEU A 358 -23.29 -1.03 -1.98
#